data_AF-A0A482ZY98-F1
#
_entry.id   AF-A0A482ZY98-F1
#
_cell.length_a   1.000
_cell.length_b   1.000
_cell.length_c   1.000
_cell.angle_alpha   90.00
_cell.angle_beta   90.00
_cell.angle_gamma   90.00
#
_symmetry.space_group_name_H-M   'P 1'
#
loop_
_entity.id
_entity.type
_entity.pdbx_description
1 polymer ?
#
loop_
_entity_poly.entity_id
_entity_poly.type
_entity_poly.pdbx_seq_one_letter_code
_entity_poly.pdbx_strand_id
1 'polypeptide(L)'
;MDADLFGKHKVHVSPRIYYHRIDDYIQGVTTSDTNVVDFSRLAGGDPTPLVFSNVDAEIYGIFTLEGFQKFGSDYHRTLVEWRKRFNDSFDEIKVTGNYDKRFYRMWNYYLAMCAGAFNARSVQLWQFIFTKNGKRLERYDREA
;
A
#
# COMPACT_ATOMS: atom_id res chain seq x y z
N MET A 1 21.14 -43.77 -32.37
CA MET A 1 21.10 -44.60 -31.16
C MET A 1 21.59 -43.76 -30.00
N ASP A 2 20.80 -43.15 -29.13
CA ASP A 2 19.37 -42.82 -29.10
C ASP A 2 19.30 -41.57 -28.22
N ALA A 3 18.78 -40.47 -28.77
CA ALA A 3 18.62 -39.20 -28.07
C ALA A 3 17.12 -38.89 -28.02
N ASP A 4 16.33 -39.67 -27.27
CA ASP A 4 14.88 -39.42 -27.10
C ASP A 4 14.25 -40.28 -25.98
N LEU A 5 14.71 -40.15 -24.73
CA LEU A 5 14.10 -40.87 -23.58
C LEU A 5 13.41 -39.98 -22.54
N PHE A 6 13.32 -38.67 -22.75
CA PHE A 6 12.58 -37.78 -21.84
C PHE A 6 11.76 -36.75 -22.62
N GLY A 7 10.45 -36.98 -22.70
CA GLY A 7 9.50 -36.12 -23.41
C GLY A 7 9.57 -34.66 -22.97
N LYS A 8 9.67 -33.76 -23.95
CA LYS A 8 9.86 -32.30 -23.84
C LYS A 8 8.60 -31.51 -23.40
N HIS A 9 7.70 -32.09 -22.63
CA HIS A 9 6.48 -31.38 -22.20
C HIS A 9 6.21 -31.58 -20.71
N LYS A 10 6.84 -30.75 -19.87
CA LYS A 10 6.40 -30.54 -18.49
C LYS A 10 5.26 -29.51 -18.50
N VAL A 11 4.03 -29.99 -18.50
CA VAL A 11 2.86 -29.15 -18.19
C VAL A 11 2.70 -29.16 -16.68
N HIS A 12 2.88 -28.01 -16.03
CA HIS A 12 2.61 -27.84 -14.62
C HIS A 12 1.46 -26.84 -14.45
N VAL A 13 0.37 -27.29 -13.83
CA VAL A 13 -0.80 -26.48 -13.50
C VAL A 13 -0.84 -26.38 -11.99
N SER A 14 -0.60 -25.19 -11.45
CA SER A 14 -0.69 -24.90 -10.02
C SER A 14 -1.76 -23.82 -9.80
N PRO A 15 -3.07 -24.18 -9.91
CA PRO A 15 -4.12 -23.22 -9.65
C PRO A 15 -4.10 -22.93 -8.15
N ARG A 16 -3.77 -21.70 -7.78
CA ARG A 16 -3.95 -21.22 -6.41
C ARG A 16 -5.22 -20.39 -6.40
N ILE A 17 -6.27 -20.97 -5.84
CA ILE A 17 -7.49 -20.26 -5.52
C ILE A 17 -7.16 -19.40 -4.31
N TYR A 18 -7.21 -18.09 -4.48
CA TYR A 18 -7.07 -17.15 -3.39
C TYR A 18 -8.46 -16.73 -2.95
N TYR A 19 -8.69 -16.78 -1.64
CA TYR A 19 -9.78 -16.10 -0.97
C TYR A 19 -9.19 -15.54 0.32
N HIS A 20 -9.17 -14.21 0.42
CA HIS A 20 -8.73 -13.52 1.62
C HIS A 20 -9.69 -12.38 1.90
N ARG A 21 -10.29 -12.39 3.09
CA ARG A 21 -11.10 -11.30 3.60
C ARG A 21 -10.24 -10.43 4.49
N ILE A 22 -10.30 -9.13 4.26
CA ILE A 22 -9.62 -8.09 5.03
C ILE A 22 -10.71 -7.24 5.64
N ASP A 23 -10.89 -7.37 6.95
CA ASP A 23 -11.79 -6.51 7.70
C ASP A 23 -11.11 -5.15 7.95
N ASP A 24 -11.88 -4.07 7.99
CA ASP A 24 -11.39 -2.68 8.16
C ASP A 24 -10.33 -2.23 7.13
N TYR A 25 -10.50 -2.65 5.87
CA TYR A 25 -9.66 -2.18 4.78
C TYR A 25 -9.94 -0.70 4.47
N ILE A 26 -8.90 0.13 4.49
CA ILE A 26 -9.01 1.56 4.16
C ILE A 26 -9.03 1.73 2.63
N GLN A 27 -10.15 2.21 2.09
CA GLN A 27 -10.27 2.54 0.67
C GLN A 27 -11.04 3.84 0.44
N GLY A 28 -10.83 4.46 -0.72
CA GLY A 28 -11.70 5.52 -1.21
C GLY A 28 -13.08 4.97 -1.58
N VAL A 29 -14.12 5.55 -0.97
CA VAL A 29 -15.54 5.31 -1.28
C VAL A 29 -16.18 6.62 -1.73
N THR A 30 -17.18 6.55 -2.60
CA THR A 30 -17.89 7.75 -3.07
C THR A 30 -18.62 8.40 -1.91
N THR A 31 -18.47 9.72 -1.75
CA THR A 31 -19.21 10.46 -0.73
C THR A 31 -20.64 10.77 -1.19
N SER A 32 -21.59 10.71 -0.25
CA SER A 32 -22.96 11.19 -0.44
C SER A 32 -23.16 12.62 0.09
N ASP A 33 -22.13 13.27 0.64
CA ASP A 33 -22.20 14.65 1.11
C ASP A 33 -22.34 15.60 -0.09
N THR A 34 -23.52 16.21 -0.21
CA THR A 34 -23.87 17.12 -1.31
C THR A 34 -22.92 18.32 -1.37
N ASN A 35 -22.41 18.81 -0.24
CA ASN A 35 -21.50 19.96 -0.25
C ASN A 35 -20.18 19.62 -0.94
N VAL A 36 -19.66 18.41 -0.70
CA VAL A 36 -18.40 17.93 -1.30
C VAL A 36 -18.60 17.64 -2.79
N VAL A 37 -19.72 17.01 -3.14
CA VAL A 37 -20.07 16.71 -4.53
C VAL A 37 -20.25 18.00 -5.35
N ASP A 38 -20.98 18.97 -4.82
CA ASP A 38 -21.25 20.24 -5.50
C ASP A 38 -19.98 21.09 -5.63
N PHE A 39 -19.14 21.14 -4.59
CA PHE A 39 -17.83 21.78 -4.68
C PHE A 39 -16.96 21.14 -5.77
N SER A 40 -16.85 19.80 -5.79
CA SER A 40 -16.06 19.09 -6.80
C SER A 40 -16.55 19.43 -8.22
N ARG A 41 -17.87 19.40 -8.44
CA ARG A 41 -18.46 19.76 -9.75
C ARG A 41 -18.17 21.20 -10.16
N LEU A 42 -18.34 22.15 -9.23
CA LEU A 42 -18.11 23.57 -9.51
C LEU A 42 -16.63 23.86 -9.80
N ALA A 43 -15.71 23.09 -9.23
CA ALA A 43 -14.27 23.17 -9.50
C ALA A 43 -13.85 22.41 -10.78
N GLY A 44 -14.78 21.85 -11.56
CA GLY A 44 -14.48 21.04 -12.75
C GLY A 44 -13.87 19.66 -12.42
N GLY A 45 -14.05 19.19 -11.19
CA GLY A 45 -13.56 17.90 -10.69
C GLY A 45 -14.49 16.71 -10.98
N ASP A 46 -14.14 15.57 -10.40
CA ASP A 46 -14.87 14.30 -10.54
C ASP A 46 -16.29 14.43 -9.95
N PRO A 47 -17.37 14.02 -10.68
CA PRO A 47 -18.74 14.01 -10.16
C PRO A 47 -18.97 12.98 -9.03
N THR A 48 -18.00 12.10 -8.77
CA THR A 48 -18.00 11.06 -7.72
C THR A 48 -16.77 11.16 -6.82
N PRO A 49 -16.59 12.26 -6.07
CA PRO A 49 -15.41 12.44 -5.24
C PRO A 49 -15.32 11.34 -4.17
N LEU A 50 -14.10 10.82 -3.98
CA LEU A 50 -13.81 9.75 -3.04
C LEU A 50 -13.38 10.30 -1.68
N VAL A 51 -13.87 9.67 -0.62
CA VAL A 51 -13.44 9.86 0.77
C VAL A 51 -12.92 8.55 1.33
N PHE A 52 -11.96 8.58 2.24
CA PHE A 52 -11.44 7.37 2.87
C PHE A 52 -12.42 6.83 3.91
N SER A 53 -12.73 5.54 3.83
CA SER A 53 -13.54 4.81 4.80
C SER A 53 -12.94 3.44 5.07
N ASN A 54 -13.23 2.89 6.26
CA ASN A 54 -12.99 1.48 6.56
C ASN A 54 -14.14 0.67 5.97
N VAL A 55 -13.80 -0.32 5.14
CA VAL A 55 -14.75 -1.25 4.51
C VAL A 55 -14.19 -2.67 4.57
N ASP A 56 -15.06 -3.67 4.53
CA ASP A 56 -14.61 -5.04 4.31
C ASP A 56 -14.17 -5.20 2.85
N ALA A 57 -13.01 -5.80 2.64
CA ALA A 57 -12.49 -6.11 1.32
C ALA A 57 -12.30 -7.62 1.16
N GLU A 58 -12.64 -8.14 -0.02
CA GLU A 58 -12.38 -9.53 -0.39
C GLU A 58 -11.44 -9.58 -1.59
N ILE A 59 -10.37 -10.36 -1.46
CA ILE A 59 -9.46 -10.69 -2.55
C ILE A 59 -9.76 -12.14 -2.93
N TYR A 60 -10.43 -12.33 -4.07
CA TYR A 60 -10.78 -13.66 -4.57
C TYR A 60 -10.47 -13.84 -6.05
N GLY A 61 -10.08 -15.06 -6.43
CA GLY A 61 -9.89 -15.42 -7.84
C GLY A 61 -8.78 -16.44 -8.06
N ILE A 62 -8.57 -16.76 -9.35
CA ILE A 62 -7.46 -17.61 -9.80
C ILE A 62 -6.33 -16.68 -10.23
N PHE A 63 -5.40 -16.47 -9.32
CA PHE A 63 -4.18 -15.68 -9.56
C PHE A 63 -2.96 -16.57 -9.38
N THR A 64 -1.82 -16.15 -9.92
CA THR A 64 -0.52 -16.71 -9.54
C THR A 64 0.20 -15.65 -8.73
N LEU A 65 0.67 -16.01 -7.54
CA LEU A 65 1.52 -15.13 -6.73
C LEU A 65 2.93 -15.24 -7.31
N GLU A 66 3.37 -14.20 -7.99
CA GLU A 66 4.71 -14.15 -8.60
C GLU A 66 5.78 -13.83 -7.56
N GLY A 67 5.43 -13.06 -6.54
CA GLY A 67 6.36 -12.65 -5.51
C GLY A 67 5.71 -11.87 -4.39
N PHE A 68 6.40 -11.80 -3.27
CA PHE A 68 6.06 -10.93 -2.16
C PHE A 68 7.33 -10.40 -1.51
N GLN A 69 7.27 -9.17 -1.01
CA GLN A 69 8.39 -8.50 -0.37
C GLN A 69 7.96 -7.82 0.93
N LYS A 70 8.82 -7.87 1.93
CA LYS A 70 8.68 -7.11 3.18
C LYS A 70 9.44 -5.81 3.09
N PHE A 71 8.80 -4.72 3.50
CA PHE A 71 9.37 -3.38 3.56
C PHE A 71 9.34 -2.79 4.98
N GLY A 72 9.10 -3.59 6.02
CA GLY A 72 8.96 -3.09 7.40
C GLY A 72 10.19 -2.30 7.89
N SER A 73 11.41 -2.78 7.62
CA SER A 73 12.65 -2.07 7.97
C SER A 73 12.84 -0.78 7.18
N ASP A 74 12.44 -0.76 5.91
CA ASP A 74 12.51 0.43 5.08
C ASP A 74 11.50 1.49 5.56
N TYR A 75 10.33 1.05 6.00
CA TYR A 75 9.31 1.95 6.54
C TYR A 75 9.70 2.55 7.89
N HIS A 76 10.40 1.79 8.75
CA HIS A 76 11.04 2.35 9.94
C HIS A 76 11.97 3.52 9.57
N ARG A 77 12.86 3.31 8.60
CA ARG A 77 13.79 4.35 8.13
C ARG A 77 13.04 5.57 7.58
N THR A 78 12.01 5.36 6.78
CA THR A 78 11.15 6.43 6.27
C THR A 78 10.57 7.29 7.41
N LEU A 79 10.04 6.67 8.46
CA LEU A 79 9.45 7.39 9.59
C LEU A 79 10.49 8.17 10.42
N VAL A 80 11.70 7.63 10.57
CA VAL A 80 12.83 8.34 11.20
C VAL A 80 13.20 9.58 10.40
N GLU A 81 13.34 9.45 9.07
CA GLU A 81 13.67 10.57 8.19
C GLU A 81 12.56 11.62 8.11
N TRP A 82 11.30 11.19 8.13
CA TRP A 82 10.15 12.11 8.20
C TRP A 82 10.14 12.88 9.51
N ARG A 83 10.40 12.23 10.64
CA ARG A 83 10.47 12.91 11.94
C ARG A 83 11.59 13.93 11.98
N LYS A 84 12.75 13.60 11.41
CA LYS A 84 13.88 14.54 11.29
C LYS A 84 13.47 15.76 10.47
N ARG A 85 13.01 15.56 9.24
CA ARG A 85 12.58 16.66 8.35
C ARG A 85 11.45 17.50 8.95
N PHE A 86 10.49 16.86 9.63
CA PHE A 86 9.42 17.58 10.33
C PHE A 86 9.97 18.54 11.39
N ASN A 87 10.95 18.10 12.19
CA ASN A 87 11.56 18.95 13.20
C ASN A 87 12.39 20.06 12.59
N ASP A 88 13.18 19.75 11.55
CA ASP A 88 14.02 20.73 10.86
C ASP A 88 13.18 21.83 10.18
N SER A 89 11.99 21.49 9.67
CA SER A 89 11.08 22.42 9.00
C SER A 89 9.98 23.00 9.91
N PHE A 90 9.94 22.66 11.20
CA PHE A 90 8.79 23.00 12.05
C PHE A 90 8.60 24.52 12.18
N ASP A 91 9.69 25.28 12.27
CA ASP A 91 9.64 26.74 12.42
C ASP A 91 9.02 27.45 11.21
N GLU A 92 9.10 26.85 10.03
CA GLU A 92 8.48 27.35 8.81
C GLU A 92 6.99 26.97 8.77
N ILE A 93 6.66 25.69 8.95
CA ILE A 93 5.29 25.19 8.81
C ILE A 93 4.37 25.64 9.95
N LYS A 94 4.90 25.96 11.13
CA LYS A 94 4.09 26.45 12.26
C LYS A 94 3.41 27.79 11.91
N VAL A 95 4.06 28.61 11.08
CA VAL A 95 3.54 29.92 10.68
C VAL A 95 2.46 29.77 9.60
N THR A 96 2.72 28.97 8.57
CA THR A 96 1.80 28.80 7.44
C THR A 96 0.56 27.97 7.80
N GLY A 97 0.73 26.95 8.65
CA GLY A 97 -0.36 26.06 9.06
C GLY A 97 -1.04 26.43 10.38
N ASN A 98 -0.60 27.50 11.05
CA ASN A 98 -1.06 27.89 12.39
C ASN A 98 -0.98 26.72 13.40
N TYR A 99 0.12 25.96 13.35
CA TYR A 99 0.31 24.79 14.21
C TYR A 99 0.94 25.15 15.55
N ASP A 100 0.31 24.69 16.63
CA ASP A 100 0.75 24.99 17.98
C ASP A 100 1.75 23.95 18.53
N LYS A 101 2.22 24.21 19.76
CA LYS A 101 3.12 23.30 20.46
C LYS A 101 2.46 21.95 20.77
N ARG A 102 1.12 21.88 20.83
CA ARG A 102 0.41 20.62 21.06
C ARG A 102 0.50 19.73 19.82
N PHE A 103 0.26 20.29 18.63
CA PHE A 103 0.43 19.59 17.36
C PHE A 103 1.86 19.08 17.19
N TYR A 104 2.86 19.93 17.46
CA TYR A 104 4.28 19.54 17.40
C TYR A 104 4.59 18.26 18.21
N ARG A 105 4.10 18.20 19.45
CA ARG A 105 4.31 17.05 20.34
C ARG A 105 3.56 15.82 19.85
N MET A 106 2.29 16.01 19.44
CA MET A 106 1.46 14.92 18.92
C MET A 106 2.10 14.28 17.68
N TRP A 107 2.57 15.09 16.73
CA TRP A 107 3.15 14.59 15.48
C TRP A 107 4.49 13.90 15.71
N ASN A 108 5.34 14.44 16.59
CA ASN A 108 6.56 13.76 17.01
C ASN A 108 6.27 12.41 17.70
N TYR A 109 5.27 12.38 18.57
CA TYR A 109 4.85 11.15 19.24
C TYR A 109 4.37 10.11 18.23
N TYR A 110 3.51 10.50 17.30
CA TYR A 110 3.02 9.64 16.22
C TYR A 110 4.17 9.03 15.40
N LEU A 111 5.06 9.87 14.84
CA LEU A 111 6.16 9.38 14.00
C LEU A 111 7.14 8.49 14.78
N ALA A 112 7.44 8.85 16.03
CA ALA A 112 8.33 8.05 16.88
C ALA A 112 7.73 6.70 17.25
N MET A 113 6.45 6.69 17.64
CA MET A 113 5.74 5.47 18.03
C MET A 113 5.59 4.52 16.83
N CYS A 114 5.20 5.02 15.66
CA CYS A 114 5.14 4.22 14.44
C CYS A 114 6.51 3.68 14.04
N ALA A 115 7.58 4.50 14.11
CA ALA A 115 8.93 4.04 13.83
C ALA A 115 9.35 2.92 14.79
N GLY A 116 9.00 3.04 16.07
CA GLY A 116 9.19 2.01 17.08
C GLY A 116 8.42 0.73 16.78
N ALA A 117 7.16 0.83 16.36
CA ALA A 117 6.31 -0.31 16.03
C ALA A 117 6.85 -1.13 14.85
N PHE A 118 7.33 -0.46 13.78
CA PHE A 118 8.00 -1.14 12.67
C PHE A 118 9.33 -1.77 13.10
N ASN A 119 10.13 -1.07 13.91
CA ASN A 119 11.42 -1.59 14.39
C ASN A 119 11.25 -2.82 15.30
N ALA A 120 10.24 -2.78 16.17
CA ALA A 120 9.87 -3.88 17.07
C ALA A 120 9.15 -5.03 16.34
N ARG A 121 8.88 -4.89 15.04
CA ARG A 121 8.13 -5.84 14.21
C ARG A 121 6.69 -6.08 14.64
N SER A 122 6.14 -5.19 15.49
CA SER A 122 4.72 -5.20 15.88
C SER A 122 3.79 -4.83 14.72
N VAL A 123 4.32 -4.13 13.71
CA VAL A 123 3.65 -3.83 12.44
C VAL A 123 4.56 -4.24 11.28
N GLN A 124 3.97 -4.66 10.15
CA GLN A 124 4.68 -5.05 8.93
C GLN A 124 4.08 -4.36 7.71
N LEU A 125 4.92 -4.10 6.71
CA LEU A 125 4.51 -3.65 5.39
C LEU A 125 4.88 -4.73 4.36
N TRP A 126 3.89 -5.17 3.60
CA TRP A 126 4.05 -6.19 2.57
C TRP A 126 3.60 -5.66 1.22
N GLN A 127 4.34 -6.04 0.18
CA GLN A 127 3.90 -5.91 -1.20
C GLN A 127 3.72 -7.31 -1.77
N PHE A 128 2.55 -7.55 -2.35
CA PHE A 128 2.23 -8.80 -3.05
C PHE A 128 2.06 -8.53 -4.54
N ILE A 129 2.61 -9.42 -5.37
CA ILE A 129 2.53 -9.33 -6.83
C ILE A 129 1.73 -10.51 -7.35
N PHE A 130 0.60 -10.22 -7.98
CA PHE A 130 -0.30 -11.22 -8.55
C PHE A 130 -0.38 -11.08 -10.07
N THR A 131 -0.40 -12.19 -10.80
CA THR A 131 -0.72 -12.25 -12.23
C THR A 131 -2.01 -13.02 -12.46
N LYS A 132 -2.82 -12.55 -13.42
CA LYS A 132 -4.02 -13.25 -13.87
C LYS A 132 -3.59 -14.32 -14.89
N ASN A 133 -3.97 -15.58 -14.64
CA ASN A 133 -3.69 -16.72 -15.52
C ASN A 133 -2.21 -17.05 -15.76
N GLY A 134 -1.29 -16.67 -14.85
CA GLY A 134 0.14 -17.04 -14.97
C GLY A 134 0.86 -16.42 -16.19
N LYS A 135 0.27 -15.41 -16.85
CA LYS A 135 0.95 -14.65 -17.90
C LYS A 135 1.94 -13.69 -17.22
N ARG A 136 3.18 -14.14 -17.09
CA ARG A 136 4.30 -13.31 -16.62
C ARG A 136 4.58 -12.21 -17.63
N LEU A 137 4.56 -10.95 -17.18
CA LEU A 137 4.91 -9.81 -18.02
C LEU A 137 6.43 -9.77 -18.13
N GLU A 138 6.98 -9.75 -19.35
CA GLU A 138 8.44 -9.76 -19.63
C GLU A 138 9.23 -8.66 -18.87
N ARG A 139 8.55 -7.60 -18.43
CA ARG A 139 9.13 -6.53 -17.63
C ARG A 139 9.73 -6.99 -16.30
N TYR A 140 9.24 -8.08 -15.71
CA TYR A 140 9.71 -8.61 -14.42
C TYR A 140 10.80 -9.69 -14.54
N ASP A 141 11.22 -10.04 -15.76
CA ASP A 141 12.28 -11.04 -16.00
C ASP A 141 13.69 -10.45 -16.09
N ARG A 142 13.84 -9.12 -16.02
CA ARG A 142 15.13 -8.45 -16.25
C ARG A 142 16.04 -8.31 -15.03
N GLU A 143 15.63 -8.77 -13.84
CA GLU A 143 16.38 -8.56 -12.59
C GLU A 143 16.53 -9.83 -11.74
N ALA A 144 16.38 -11.03 -12.35
CA ALA A 144 16.66 -12.31 -11.67
C ALA A 144 18.08 -12.80 -11.94
#